data_AF-A0A3B8WKQ0-F1
#
_entry.id   AF-A0A3B8WKQ0-F1
#
_cell.length_a   1.000
_cell.length_b   1.000
_cell.length_c   1.000
_cell.angle_alpha   90.00
_cell.angle_beta   90.00
_cell.angle_gamma   90.00
#
_symmetry.space_group_name_H-M   'P 1'
#
loop_
_entity.id
_entity.type
_entity.pdbx_description
1 polymer ?
#
loop_
_entity_poly.entity_id
_entity_poly.type
_entity_poly.pdbx_seq_one_letter_code
_entity_poly.pdbx_strand_id
1 'polypeptide(L)'
;KSEPKWLLVEGSNGPTALLPAVDLARFLEDTEKQASEEGTELPESIDLMEIPANRRDVAPVQYQATLEEALQQFDSTQAEALYVQRHVAPMIQRVYGVVLQTDIESYYQYRRS
;
A
#
# COMPACT_ATOMS: atom_id res chain seq x y z
N LYS A 1 -13.76 -10.62 9.90
CA LYS A 1 -12.31 -10.29 9.87
C LYS A 1 -12.03 -9.77 8.48
N SER A 2 -11.50 -8.56 8.34
CA SER A 2 -11.16 -7.99 7.03
C SER A 2 -9.76 -8.48 6.65
N GLU A 3 -9.66 -9.29 5.62
CA GLU A 3 -8.38 -9.64 5.01
C GLU A 3 -7.90 -8.41 4.23
N PRO A 4 -6.81 -7.73 4.65
CA PRO A 4 -6.34 -6.56 3.96
C PRO A 4 -5.84 -6.96 2.58
N LYS A 5 -6.23 -6.23 1.55
CA LYS A 5 -5.72 -6.44 0.19
C LYS A 5 -4.32 -5.85 -0.01
N TRP A 6 -4.02 -4.79 0.74
CA TRP A 6 -2.85 -3.95 0.57
C TRP A 6 -2.20 -3.62 1.90
N LEU A 7 -0.88 -3.49 1.88
CA LEU A 7 -0.04 -3.05 2.98
C LEU A 7 0.70 -1.80 2.51
N LEU A 8 0.53 -0.69 3.24
CA LEU A 8 1.32 0.51 3.00
C LEU A 8 2.66 0.36 3.73
N VAL A 9 3.76 0.33 2.98
CA VAL A 9 5.10 0.12 3.51
C VAL A 9 5.77 1.46 3.76
N GLU A 10 6.28 1.65 4.98
CA GLU A 10 7.06 2.82 5.37
C GLU A 10 8.53 2.59 5.09
N GLY A 11 9.14 3.51 4.34
CA GLY A 11 10.59 3.61 4.17
C GLY A 11 11.18 4.67 5.09
N SER A 12 12.44 5.03 4.85
CA SER A 12 13.20 5.97 5.69
C SER A 12 12.58 7.38 5.76
N ASN A 13 11.80 7.76 4.75
CA ASN A 13 11.19 9.09 4.62
C ASN A 13 9.65 9.04 4.62
N GLY A 14 9.06 7.96 5.17
CA GLY A 14 7.62 7.75 5.24
C GLY A 14 7.09 6.74 4.21
N PRO A 15 5.77 6.74 3.95
CA PRO A 15 5.14 5.78 3.04
C PRO A 15 5.79 5.80 1.65
N THR A 16 6.30 4.65 1.20
CA THR A 16 7.11 4.55 -0.01
C THR A 16 6.54 3.56 -1.03
N ALA A 17 5.85 2.52 -0.60
CA ALA A 17 5.30 1.52 -1.51
C ALA A 17 3.99 0.91 -0.99
N LEU A 18 3.17 0.43 -1.93
CA LEU A 18 2.01 -0.41 -1.63
C LEU A 18 2.32 -1.86 -2.00
N LEU A 19 2.31 -2.74 -1.00
CA LEU A 19 2.59 -4.17 -1.13
C LEU A 19 1.27 -4.96 -1.17
N PRO A 20 1.03 -5.82 -2.18
CA PRO A 20 -0.07 -6.78 -2.15
C PRO A 20 0.05 -7.73 -0.96
N ALA A 21 -1.00 -7.89 -0.17
CA ALA A 21 -0.96 -8.80 0.98
C ALA A 21 -0.75 -10.27 0.59
N VAL A 22 -1.15 -10.65 -0.63
CA VAL A 22 -0.92 -11.99 -1.18
C VAL A 22 0.57 -12.29 -1.37
N ASP A 23 1.38 -11.30 -1.73
CA ASP A 23 2.82 -11.49 -1.90
C ASP A 23 3.50 -11.71 -0.54
N LEU A 24 3.07 -10.99 0.50
CA LEU A 24 3.54 -11.25 1.87
C LEU A 24 3.12 -12.65 2.35
N ALA A 25 1.87 -13.04 2.14
CA ALA A 25 1.37 -14.36 2.54
C ALA A 25 2.20 -15.48 1.89
N ARG A 26 2.45 -15.37 0.57
CA ARG A 26 3.28 -16.32 -0.18
C ARG A 26 4.72 -16.36 0.36
N PHE A 27 5.32 -15.20 0.64
CA PHE A 27 6.67 -15.12 1.17
C PHE A 27 6.79 -15.82 2.54
N LEU A 28 5.81 -15.64 3.42
CA LEU A 28 5.77 -16.29 4.73
C LEU A 28 5.66 -17.81 4.59
N GLU A 29 4.75 -18.29 3.74
CA GLU A 29 4.57 -19.74 3.49
C GLU A 29 5.83 -20.39 2.92
N ASP A 30 6.55 -19.70 2.03
CA ASP A 30 7.79 -20.20 1.43
C ASP A 30 8.92 -20.21 2.48
N THR A 31 9.03 -19.16 3.28
CA THR A 31 10.02 -19.06 4.38
C THR A 31 9.79 -20.16 5.42
N GLU A 32 8.54 -20.45 5.77
CA GLU A 32 8.18 -21.53 6.71
C GLU A 32 8.54 -22.92 6.20
N LYS A 33 8.33 -23.17 4.91
CA LYS A 33 8.74 -24.44 4.28
C LYS A 33 10.25 -24.59 4.29
N GLN A 34 10.99 -23.55 3.88
CA GLN A 34 12.45 -23.61 3.85
C GLN A 34 13.05 -23.82 5.25
N ALA A 35 12.54 -23.11 6.26
CA ALA A 35 12.97 -23.29 7.65
C ALA A 35 12.72 -24.73 8.13
N SER A 36 11.57 -25.30 7.77
CA SER A 36 11.22 -26.68 8.11
C SER A 36 12.09 -27.73 7.40
N GLU A 37 12.44 -27.50 6.12
CA GLU A 37 13.28 -28.40 5.31
C GLU A 37 14.76 -28.34 5.73
N GLU A 38 15.25 -27.16 6.07
CA GLU A 38 16.65 -26.91 6.46
C GLU A 38 16.89 -27.11 7.97
N GLY A 39 15.82 -27.27 8.76
CA GLY A 39 15.88 -27.38 10.21
C GLY A 39 16.37 -26.09 10.89
N THR A 40 16.16 -24.94 10.24
CA THR A 40 16.53 -23.62 10.72
C THR A 40 15.34 -22.91 11.36
N GLU A 41 15.60 -21.88 12.16
CA GLU A 41 14.54 -21.08 12.79
C GLU A 41 14.03 -20.00 11.82
N LEU A 42 12.77 -19.61 11.98
CA LEU A 42 12.20 -18.48 11.24
C LEU A 42 12.92 -17.18 11.59
N PRO A 43 13.09 -16.26 10.63
CA PRO A 43 13.67 -14.97 10.92
C PRO A 43 12.79 -14.17 11.90
N GLU A 44 13.41 -13.52 12.90
CA GLU A 44 12.69 -12.69 13.88
C GLU A 44 12.09 -11.42 13.27
N SER A 45 12.64 -10.96 12.14
CA SER A 45 12.18 -9.78 11.42
C SER A 45 12.35 -9.97 9.92
N ILE A 46 11.44 -9.36 9.16
CA ILE A 46 11.40 -9.44 7.70
C ILE A 46 11.47 -8.02 7.16
N ASP A 47 12.41 -7.78 6.26
CA ASP A 47 12.41 -6.55 5.48
C ASP A 47 11.36 -6.65 4.37
N LEU A 48 10.29 -5.86 4.51
CA LEU A 48 9.18 -5.85 3.55
C LEU A 48 9.58 -5.29 2.18
N MET A 49 10.73 -4.60 2.06
CA MET A 49 11.25 -4.09 0.79
C MET A 49 12.06 -5.15 0.02
N GLU A 50 12.59 -6.15 0.71
CA GLU A 50 13.35 -7.26 0.09
C GLU A 50 12.44 -8.34 -0.53
N ILE A 51 11.16 -8.37 -0.16
CA ILE A 51 10.20 -9.33 -0.71
C ILE A 51 10.01 -9.07 -2.23
N PRO A 52 10.13 -10.06 -3.12
CA PRO A 52 9.80 -9.86 -4.52
C PRO A 52 8.27 -9.73 -4.68
N ALA A 53 7.80 -8.54 -5.10
CA ALA A 53 6.37 -8.24 -5.22
C ALA A 53 6.08 -7.22 -6.32
N ASN A 54 4.84 -7.24 -6.84
CA ASN A 54 4.34 -6.21 -7.76
C ASN A 54 3.93 -4.97 -6.96
N ARG A 55 4.94 -4.25 -6.47
CA ARG A 55 4.75 -3.02 -5.71
C ARG A 55 4.19 -1.93 -6.59
N ARG A 56 3.39 -1.08 -5.98
CA ARG A 56 2.89 0.15 -6.57
C ARG A 56 3.53 1.34 -5.89
N ASP A 57 3.96 2.30 -6.68
CA ASP A 57 4.43 3.58 -6.16
C ASP A 57 3.27 4.35 -5.53
N VAL A 58 3.56 5.04 -4.42
CA VAL A 58 2.54 5.72 -3.62
C VAL A 58 2.81 7.22 -3.51
N ALA A 59 1.74 8.00 -3.51
CA ALA A 59 1.79 9.42 -3.21
C ALA A 59 0.71 9.82 -2.18
N PRO A 60 0.91 10.91 -1.43
CA PRO A 60 -0.08 11.38 -0.47
C PRO A 60 -1.27 12.03 -1.15
N VAL A 61 -2.46 11.87 -0.56
CA VAL A 61 -3.61 12.73 -0.84
C VAL A 61 -4.27 13.18 0.46
N GLN A 62 -4.71 14.44 0.52
CA GLN A 62 -5.36 14.96 1.72
C GLN A 62 -6.74 14.31 1.89
N TYR A 63 -7.12 14.02 3.13
CA TYR A 63 -8.42 13.42 3.46
C TYR A 63 -9.62 14.24 2.96
N GLN A 64 -9.46 15.55 2.90
CA GLN A 64 -10.48 16.49 2.40
C GLN A 64 -10.40 16.75 0.89
N ALA A 65 -9.47 16.09 0.18
CA ALA A 65 -9.32 16.26 -1.25
C ALA A 65 -10.54 15.71 -2.00
N THR A 66 -10.89 16.40 -3.07
CA THR A 66 -11.87 15.98 -4.06
C THR A 66 -11.29 14.87 -4.94
N LEU A 67 -12.16 14.17 -5.67
CA LEU A 67 -11.74 13.15 -6.65
C LEU A 67 -10.91 13.77 -7.79
N GLU A 68 -11.21 15.00 -8.20
CA GLU A 68 -10.44 15.72 -9.21
C GLU A 68 -9.01 15.98 -8.72
N GLU A 69 -8.84 16.44 -7.48
CA GLU A 69 -7.52 16.62 -6.87
C GLU A 69 -6.76 15.29 -6.73
N ALA A 70 -7.46 14.20 -6.41
CA ALA A 70 -6.85 12.87 -6.38
C ALA A 70 -6.37 12.42 -7.78
N LEU A 71 -7.17 12.62 -8.82
CA LEU A 71 -6.76 12.33 -10.21
C LEU A 71 -5.56 13.19 -10.62
N GLN A 72 -5.57 14.47 -10.27
CA GLN A 72 -4.43 15.37 -10.52
C GLN A 72 -3.16 14.92 -9.76
N GLN A 73 -3.31 14.36 -8.55
CA GLN A 73 -2.19 13.78 -7.82
C GLN A 73 -1.60 12.56 -8.54
N PHE A 74 -2.44 11.66 -9.07
CA PHE A 74 -1.96 10.55 -9.89
C PHE A 74 -1.16 11.06 -11.10
N ASP A 75 -1.70 12.01 -11.85
CA ASP A 75 -1.04 12.56 -13.04
C ASP A 75 0.28 13.26 -12.72
N SER A 76 0.33 14.04 -11.64
CA SER A 76 1.51 14.85 -11.29
C SER A 76 2.62 14.03 -10.65
N THR A 77 2.29 12.97 -9.93
CA THR A 77 3.27 12.13 -9.22
C THR A 77 3.64 10.86 -9.98
N GLN A 78 2.84 10.46 -10.97
CA GLN A 78 2.95 9.18 -11.66
C GLN A 78 2.81 7.97 -10.71
N ALA A 79 2.30 8.19 -9.50
CA ALA A 79 2.03 7.12 -8.55
C ALA A 79 0.90 6.21 -9.04
N GLU A 80 0.87 4.98 -8.58
CA GLU A 80 -0.17 3.99 -8.93
C GLU A 80 -1.21 3.83 -7.80
N ALA A 81 -0.91 4.36 -6.62
CA ALA A 81 -1.82 4.43 -5.48
C ALA A 81 -1.65 5.73 -4.70
N LEU A 82 -2.72 6.20 -4.08
CA LEU A 82 -2.69 7.32 -3.14
C LEU A 82 -2.99 6.85 -1.72
N TYR A 83 -2.17 7.24 -0.76
CA TYR A 83 -2.50 7.07 0.65
C TYR A 83 -3.20 8.32 1.19
N VAL A 84 -4.38 8.10 1.76
CA VAL A 84 -5.24 9.18 2.27
C VAL A 84 -4.75 9.57 3.65
N GLN A 85 -4.37 10.83 3.83
CA GLN A 85 -3.83 11.31 5.08
C GLN A 85 -4.48 12.60 5.58
N ARG A 86 -4.43 12.82 6.91
CA ARG A 86 -4.87 14.06 7.55
C ARG A 86 -3.87 14.48 8.63
N HIS A 87 -3.63 15.78 8.72
CA HIS A 87 -2.98 16.36 9.89
C HIS A 87 -3.92 16.30 11.10
N VAL A 88 -3.52 15.61 12.15
CA VAL A 88 -4.27 15.55 13.42
C VAL A 88 -3.68 16.45 14.50
N ALA A 89 -2.40 16.81 14.37
CA ALA A 89 -1.69 17.79 15.16
C ALA A 89 -0.48 18.32 14.35
N PRO A 90 0.19 19.41 14.77
CA PRO A 90 1.48 19.79 14.19
C PRO A 90 2.44 18.59 14.21
N MET A 91 3.09 18.31 13.08
CA MET A 91 4.00 17.16 12.90
C MET A 91 3.36 15.76 12.98
N ILE A 92 2.05 15.63 13.18
CA ILE A 92 1.38 14.31 13.22
C ILE A 92 0.44 14.16 12.03
N GLN A 93 0.84 13.29 11.11
CA GLN A 93 0.02 12.83 9.98
C GLN A 93 -0.56 11.45 10.30
N ARG A 94 -1.84 11.26 10.03
CA ARG A 94 -2.51 9.95 10.14
C ARG A 94 -2.99 9.50 8.77
N VAL A 95 -2.63 8.29 8.40
CA VAL A 95 -3.15 7.59 7.21
C VAL A 95 -4.49 6.92 7.57
N TYR A 96 -5.48 7.07 6.69
CA TYR A 96 -6.83 6.51 6.84
C TYR A 96 -7.09 5.33 5.90
N GLY A 97 -6.35 5.23 4.80
CA GLY A 97 -6.52 4.18 3.82
C GLY A 97 -5.76 4.48 2.55
N VAL A 98 -5.99 3.66 1.53
CA VAL A 98 -5.38 3.80 0.20
C VAL A 98 -6.47 3.79 -0.86
N VAL A 99 -6.21 4.47 -1.97
CA VAL A 99 -7.08 4.54 -3.14
C VAL A 99 -6.25 4.24 -4.37
N LEU A 100 -6.72 3.33 -5.23
CA LEU A 100 -6.10 3.06 -6.52
C LEU A 100 -6.75 3.93 -7.60
N GLN A 101 -5.99 4.29 -8.65
CA GLN A 101 -6.53 5.02 -9.80
C GLN A 101 -7.72 4.27 -10.42
N THR A 102 -7.60 2.93 -10.55
CA THR A 102 -8.66 2.05 -11.06
C THR A 102 -9.94 2.07 -10.23
N ASP A 103 -9.85 2.32 -8.92
CA ASP A 103 -11.02 2.38 -8.04
C ASP A 103 -11.83 3.67 -8.30
N ILE A 104 -11.13 4.77 -8.59
CA ILE A 104 -11.76 6.04 -8.96
C ILE A 104 -12.43 5.92 -10.32
N GLU A 105 -11.74 5.37 -11.32
CA GLU A 105 -12.27 5.21 -12.68
C GLU A 105 -13.52 4.32 -12.72
N SER A 106 -13.47 3.19 -12.01
CA SER A 106 -14.59 2.24 -11.93
C SER A 106 -15.85 2.87 -11.34
N TYR A 107 -15.69 3.75 -10.35
CA TYR A 107 -16.81 4.47 -9.73
C TYR A 107 -17.51 5.42 -10.71
N TYR A 108 -16.75 6.11 -11.59
CA TYR A 108 -17.33 7.00 -12.61
C TYR A 108 -18.01 6.24 -13.76
N GLN A 109 -17.50 5.06 -14.14
CA GLN A 109 -18.13 4.22 -15.17
C GLN A 109 -19.49 3.67 -14.69
N TYR A 110 -19.55 3.23 -13.43
CA TYR A 110 -20.80 2.71 -12.85
C TYR A 110 -21.89 3.79 -12.77
N ARG A 111 -21.55 5.04 -12.44
CA ARG A 111 -22.53 6.13 -12.28
C ARG A 111 -23.05 6.72 -13.60
N ARG A 112 -22.42 6.40 -14.74
CA ARG A 112 -22.89 6.78 -16.08
C ARG A 112 -23.77 5.73 -16.76
N SER A 113 -24.01 4.60 -16.10
CA SER A 113 -24.81 3.47 -16.61
C SER A 113 -26.25 3.52 -16.10
#